data_AF-A0A9X8RC03-F1
#
_entry.id   AF-A0A9X8RC03-F1
#
_cell.length_a   1.000
_cell.length_b   1.000
_cell.length_c   1.000
_cell.angle_alpha   90.00
_cell.angle_beta   90.00
_cell.angle_gamma   90.00
#
_symmetry.space_group_name_H-M   'P 1'
#
loop_
_entity.id
_entity.type
_entity.pdbx_description
1 polymer ?
#
loop_
_entity_poly.entity_id
_entity_poly.type
_entity_poly.pdbx_seq_one_letter_code
_entity_poly.pdbx_strand_id
1 'polypeptide(L)'
;MKKFPLTLLIVCISITFLLNFALPEFAGKMKDNISSMNILYSYSVTKTFSEQIQDTIEIASVPSGETENRNGDFRSDVKLEGTPLNIKSVVKESLNKPHDYKFKEKLTGPEEGFSYRKYYLTKNYDKGRYTIIRTNKITGKEKVYVGTYHEPSAQDPFVEWSRDEK
;
A
#
# COMPACT_ATOMS: atom_id res chain seq x y z
N MET A 1 47.29 -11.70 -22.97
CA MET A 1 46.38 -11.30 -21.88
C MET A 1 46.82 -9.95 -21.33
N LYS A 2 46.04 -8.88 -21.51
CA LYS A 2 46.39 -7.54 -20.99
C LYS A 2 46.21 -7.54 -19.47
N LYS A 3 47.28 -7.30 -18.72
CA LYS A 3 47.25 -7.17 -17.26
C LYS A 3 46.76 -5.76 -16.94
N PHE A 4 45.59 -5.65 -16.31
CA PHE A 4 45.15 -4.37 -15.76
C PHE A 4 46.10 -4.01 -14.60
N PRO A 5 46.72 -2.82 -14.61
CA PRO A 5 47.63 -2.43 -13.55
C PRO A 5 46.82 -2.27 -12.26
N LEU A 6 47.31 -2.88 -11.17
CA LEU A 6 46.67 -2.90 -9.85
C LEU A 6 46.35 -1.47 -9.34
N THR A 7 47.17 -0.51 -9.74
CA THR A 7 46.97 0.92 -9.46
C THR A 7 45.68 1.47 -10.07
N LEU A 8 45.30 1.03 -11.28
CA LEU A 8 44.05 1.44 -11.92
C LEU A 8 42.84 0.85 -11.18
N LEU A 9 42.95 -0.39 -10.70
CA LEU A 9 41.89 -1.03 -9.90
C LEU A 9 41.66 -0.28 -8.58
N ILE A 10 42.75 0.07 -7.89
CA ILE A 10 42.70 0.82 -6.63
C ILE A 10 42.07 2.20 -6.85
N VAL A 11 42.48 2.92 -7.90
CA VAL A 11 41.91 4.24 -8.24
C VAL A 11 40.42 4.14 -8.54
N CYS A 12 39.98 3.11 -9.29
CA CYS A 12 38.56 2.91 -9.57
C CYS A 12 37.73 2.66 -8.30
N ILE A 13 38.24 1.87 -7.34
CA ILE A 13 37.57 1.59 -6.06
C ILE A 13 37.51 2.84 -5.18
N SER A 14 38.59 3.62 -5.13
CA SER A 14 38.65 4.88 -4.38
C SER A 14 37.66 5.92 -4.90
N ILE A 15 37.56 6.06 -6.24
CA ILE A 15 36.61 6.97 -6.89
C ILE A 15 35.17 6.54 -6.62
N THR A 16 34.87 5.24 -6.66
CA THR A 16 33.52 4.74 -6.34
C THR A 16 33.15 4.95 -4.87
N PHE A 17 34.10 4.86 -3.94
CA PHE A 17 33.87 5.14 -2.53
C PHE A 17 33.61 6.64 -2.27
N LEU A 18 34.37 7.53 -2.94
CA LEU A 18 34.19 8.99 -2.87
C LEU A 18 32.85 9.44 -3.48
N LEU A 19 32.44 8.85 -4.60
CA LEU A 19 31.14 9.14 -5.24
C LEU A 19 29.95 8.73 -4.37
N ASN A 20 30.05 7.64 -3.60
CA ASN A 20 29.01 7.22 -2.64
C ASN A 20 28.85 8.18 -1.46
N PHE A 21 29.90 8.91 -1.08
CA PHE A 21 29.85 9.92 -0.01
C PHE A 21 29.41 11.30 -0.50
N ALA A 22 29.80 11.69 -1.72
CA ALA A 22 29.54 13.01 -2.27
C ALA A 22 28.12 13.19 -2.84
N LEU A 23 27.43 12.11 -3.18
CA LEU A 23 26.07 12.11 -3.72
C LEU A 23 25.14 11.26 -2.85
N PRO A 24 24.72 11.76 -1.67
CA PRO A 24 23.74 11.07 -0.84
C PRO A 24 22.38 10.90 -1.56
N GLU A 25 22.10 11.71 -2.58
CA GLU A 25 20.92 11.58 -3.43
C GLU A 25 20.96 10.37 -4.38
N PHE A 26 22.14 9.84 -4.73
CA PHE A 26 22.26 8.59 -5.49
C PHE A 26 22.05 7.37 -4.59
N ALA A 27 22.51 7.43 -3.33
CA ALA A 27 22.18 6.43 -2.32
C ALA A 27 20.70 6.50 -1.90
N GLY A 28 20.11 7.70 -1.90
CA GLY A 28 18.68 7.95 -1.68
C GLY A 28 17.76 7.34 -2.74
N LYS A 29 18.30 7.00 -3.92
CA LYS A 29 17.57 6.22 -4.96
C LYS A 29 17.64 4.70 -4.77
N MET A 30 18.39 4.21 -3.80
CA MET A 30 18.23 2.83 -3.29
C MET A 30 17.13 2.74 -2.22
N LYS A 31 16.34 3.80 -2.03
CA LYS A 31 15.12 3.76 -1.25
C LYS A 31 14.04 3.05 -2.09
N ASP A 32 13.74 1.82 -1.69
CA ASP A 32 12.52 1.04 -1.97
C ASP A 32 12.32 0.28 -3.29
N ASN A 33 13.26 0.31 -4.24
CA ASN A 33 12.94 -0.23 -5.56
C ASN A 33 13.15 -1.74 -5.71
N ILE A 34 12.04 -2.45 -5.95
CA ILE A 34 11.92 -3.80 -6.54
C ILE A 34 12.92 -4.07 -7.68
N SER A 35 13.34 -3.01 -8.38
CA SER A 35 14.45 -2.98 -9.34
C SER A 35 15.74 -3.67 -8.86
N SER A 36 16.23 -3.43 -7.64
CA SER A 36 17.49 -4.05 -7.17
C SER A 36 17.32 -5.53 -6.85
N MET A 37 16.14 -5.92 -6.35
CA MET A 37 15.79 -7.31 -6.06
C MET A 37 15.53 -8.13 -7.33
N ASN A 38 15.03 -7.49 -8.38
CA ASN A 38 14.78 -8.08 -9.70
C ASN A 38 16.06 -8.41 -10.48
N ILE A 39 17.23 -7.92 -10.06
CA ILE A 39 18.51 -8.26 -10.70
C ILE A 39 18.85 -9.73 -10.43
N LEU A 40 18.73 -10.17 -9.17
CA LEU A 40 19.12 -11.52 -8.76
C LEU A 40 17.96 -12.52 -8.71
N TYR A 41 16.73 -12.04 -8.50
CA TYR A 41 15.57 -12.89 -8.30
C TYR A 41 14.47 -12.60 -9.32
N SER A 42 13.75 -13.63 -9.72
CA SER A 42 12.42 -13.52 -10.33
C SER A 42 11.36 -13.86 -9.30
N TYR A 43 10.17 -13.30 -9.48
CA TYR A 43 9.03 -13.51 -8.60
C TYR A 43 7.83 -13.95 -9.44
N SER A 44 7.18 -15.02 -9.03
CA SER A 44 5.84 -15.39 -9.48
C SER A 44 4.89 -15.17 -8.32
N VAL A 45 3.83 -14.41 -8.55
CA VAL A 45 2.84 -14.07 -7.52
C VAL A 45 1.49 -14.64 -7.93
N THR A 46 0.88 -15.41 -7.05
CA THR A 46 -0.50 -15.86 -7.19
C THR A 46 -1.31 -15.37 -6.00
N LYS A 47 -2.56 -14.97 -6.25
CA LYS A 47 -3.50 -14.56 -5.21
C LYS A 47 -4.81 -15.32 -5.33
N THR A 48 -5.45 -15.52 -4.19
CA THR A 48 -6.76 -16.19 -4.09
C THR A 48 -7.61 -15.37 -3.14
N PHE A 49 -8.75 -14.89 -3.65
CA PHE A 49 -9.76 -14.21 -2.87
C PHE A 49 -10.41 -15.16 -1.87
N SER A 50 -10.70 -14.65 -0.68
CA SER A 50 -11.41 -15.40 0.37
C SER A 50 -12.74 -14.75 0.71
N GLU A 51 -12.74 -13.46 1.04
CA GLU A 51 -13.91 -12.74 1.54
C GLU A 51 -13.76 -11.23 1.35
N GLN A 52 -14.88 -10.51 1.38
CA GLN A 52 -14.86 -9.05 1.51
C GLN A 52 -15.01 -8.69 2.99
N ILE A 53 -14.19 -7.76 3.47
CA ILE A 53 -14.29 -7.21 4.82
C ILE A 53 -14.52 -5.70 4.76
N GLN A 54 -15.04 -5.15 5.86
CA GLN A 54 -15.45 -3.75 5.95
C GLN A 54 -14.80 -3.06 7.15
N ASP A 55 -14.41 -1.81 6.96
CA ASP A 55 -13.88 -0.92 8.00
C ASP A 55 -14.70 0.38 7.97
N THR A 56 -15.65 0.49 8.91
CA THR A 56 -16.60 1.62 8.98
C THR A 56 -16.15 2.63 10.02
N ILE A 57 -16.13 3.90 9.63
CA ILE A 57 -15.87 5.04 10.50
C ILE A 57 -17.06 5.99 10.51
N GLU A 58 -17.39 6.55 11.67
CA GLU A 58 -18.28 7.69 11.76
C GLU A 58 -17.54 8.92 11.26
N ILE A 59 -18.11 9.60 10.26
CA ILE A 59 -17.52 10.81 9.70
C ILE A 59 -18.17 12.07 10.23
N ALA A 60 -19.43 12.06 10.69
CA ALA A 60 -20.08 13.22 11.31
C ALA A 60 -21.33 12.82 12.10
N SER A 61 -21.79 13.72 12.98
CA SER A 61 -23.08 13.62 13.66
C SER A 61 -23.73 15.01 13.68
N VAL A 62 -24.79 15.21 12.90
CA VAL A 62 -25.43 16.53 12.73
C VAL A 62 -26.76 16.56 13.49
N PRO A 63 -26.95 17.51 14.44
CA PRO A 63 -28.20 17.63 15.19
C PRO A 63 -29.41 17.96 14.32
N SER A 64 -30.62 17.64 14.80
CA SER A 64 -31.89 17.98 14.14
C SER A 64 -32.00 19.46 13.79
N GLY A 65 -32.44 19.76 12.57
CA GLY A 65 -32.59 21.13 12.05
C GLY A 65 -31.27 21.83 11.72
N GLU A 66 -30.12 21.26 12.08
CA GLU A 66 -28.82 21.86 11.82
C GLU A 66 -28.22 21.43 10.48
N THR A 67 -27.19 22.16 10.04
CA THR A 67 -26.40 21.82 8.87
C THR A 67 -24.93 22.08 9.16
N GLU A 68 -24.08 21.14 8.76
CA GLU A 68 -22.63 21.24 8.86
C GLU A 68 -21.99 21.11 7.47
N ASN A 69 -21.03 21.99 7.13
CA ASN A 69 -20.16 21.76 5.98
C ASN A 69 -18.91 21.02 6.46
N ARG A 70 -18.62 19.87 5.86
CA ARG A 70 -17.50 19.04 6.30
C ARG A 70 -16.61 18.64 5.15
N ASN A 71 -15.32 18.55 5.45
CA ASN A 71 -14.28 18.15 4.52
C ASN A 71 -13.40 17.08 5.18
N GLY A 72 -13.06 16.03 4.44
CA GLY A 72 -12.22 14.94 4.91
C GLY A 72 -11.45 14.31 3.76
N ASP A 73 -10.25 13.82 4.06
CA ASP A 73 -9.44 13.05 3.13
C ASP A 73 -9.21 11.66 3.74
N PHE A 74 -9.71 10.64 3.06
CA PHE A 74 -9.69 9.27 3.52
C PHE A 74 -8.94 8.41 2.53
N ARG A 75 -8.10 7.52 3.06
CA ARG A 75 -7.33 6.58 2.25
C ARG A 75 -7.62 5.15 2.65
N SER A 76 -7.75 4.28 1.66
CA SER A 76 -7.77 2.83 1.82
C SER A 76 -6.45 2.26 1.33
N ASP A 77 -5.56 1.94 2.27
CA ASP A 77 -4.26 1.35 1.97
C ASP A 77 -4.30 -0.18 1.98
N VAL A 78 -3.42 -0.79 1.17
CA VAL A 78 -3.15 -2.23 1.23
C VAL A 78 -2.56 -2.62 2.58
N LYS A 79 -3.16 -3.62 3.24
CA LYS A 79 -2.68 -4.22 4.49
C LYS A 79 -2.13 -5.62 4.20
N LEU A 80 -0.96 -5.93 4.75
CA LEU A 80 -0.28 -7.21 4.59
C LEU A 80 0.03 -7.81 5.96
N GLU A 81 -0.30 -9.08 6.17
CA GLU A 81 -0.09 -9.77 7.44
C GLU A 81 1.03 -10.81 7.32
N GLY A 82 2.00 -10.77 8.23
CA GLY A 82 3.09 -11.76 8.27
C GLY A 82 4.04 -11.73 7.07
N THR A 83 3.93 -10.75 6.18
CA THR A 83 4.79 -10.63 4.98
C THR A 83 6.20 -10.17 5.35
N PRO A 84 7.25 -10.94 5.03
CA PRO A 84 8.63 -10.51 5.22
C PRO A 84 8.97 -9.23 4.45
N LEU A 85 9.77 -8.34 5.05
CA LEU A 85 10.16 -7.06 4.45
C LEU A 85 10.75 -7.22 3.04
N ASN A 86 11.54 -8.27 2.84
CA ASN A 86 12.22 -8.55 1.58
C ASN A 86 11.29 -9.02 0.44
N ILE A 87 9.99 -9.19 0.65
CA ILE A 87 9.03 -9.45 -0.44
C ILE A 87 7.82 -8.50 -0.38
N LYS A 88 7.77 -7.62 0.63
CA LYS A 88 6.60 -6.78 0.91
C LYS A 88 6.25 -5.88 -0.26
N SER A 89 7.25 -5.28 -0.90
CA SER A 89 7.06 -4.42 -2.05
C SER A 89 6.51 -5.21 -3.25
N VAL A 90 7.10 -6.38 -3.56
CA VAL A 90 6.64 -7.27 -4.64
C VAL A 90 5.18 -7.68 -4.46
N VAL A 91 4.77 -8.05 -3.24
CA VAL A 91 3.36 -8.34 -2.95
C VAL A 91 2.50 -7.10 -3.22
N LYS A 92 2.89 -5.93 -2.68
CA LYS A 92 2.10 -4.69 -2.82
C LYS A 92 1.87 -4.29 -4.28
N GLU A 93 2.86 -4.47 -5.16
CA GLU A 93 2.71 -4.15 -6.59
C GLU A 93 1.71 -5.07 -7.32
N SER A 94 1.49 -6.28 -6.81
CA SER A 94 0.54 -7.24 -7.38
C SER A 94 -0.91 -7.04 -6.92
N LEU A 95 -1.14 -6.13 -5.98
CA LEU A 95 -2.44 -5.87 -5.38
C LEU A 95 -3.06 -4.57 -5.92
N ASN A 96 -4.35 -4.39 -5.68
CA ASN A 96 -5.05 -3.15 -6.03
C ASN A 96 -4.36 -1.96 -5.38
N LYS A 97 -4.27 -0.87 -6.13
CA LYS A 97 -3.66 0.37 -5.65
C LYS A 97 -4.47 0.95 -4.49
N PRO A 98 -3.82 1.67 -3.56
CA PRO A 98 -4.54 2.48 -2.58
C PRO A 98 -5.55 3.39 -3.27
N HIS A 99 -6.74 3.54 -2.68
CA HIS A 99 -7.72 4.50 -3.16
C HIS A 99 -7.83 5.67 -2.18
N ASP A 100 -7.82 6.87 -2.74
CA ASP A 100 -8.05 8.10 -2.02
C ASP A 100 -9.50 8.52 -2.22
N TYR A 101 -10.13 9.01 -1.16
CA TYR A 101 -11.51 9.46 -1.13
C TYR A 101 -11.58 10.82 -0.45
N LYS A 102 -11.99 11.83 -1.24
CA LYS A 102 -12.14 13.19 -0.76
C LYS A 102 -13.61 13.47 -0.54
N PHE A 103 -13.94 13.71 0.71
CA PHE A 103 -15.27 14.06 1.15
C PHE A 103 -15.34 15.59 1.29
N LYS A 104 -16.27 16.25 0.59
CA LYS A 104 -16.54 17.68 0.78
C LYS A 104 -18.00 17.96 0.55
N GLU A 105 -18.80 17.86 1.59
CA GLU A 105 -20.26 17.90 1.49
C GLU A 105 -20.90 18.78 2.56
N LYS A 106 -22.11 19.25 2.23
CA LYS A 106 -23.02 19.89 3.16
C LYS A 106 -23.92 18.81 3.75
N LEU A 107 -23.70 18.49 5.02
CA LEU A 107 -24.45 17.49 5.77
C LEU A 107 -25.61 18.15 6.53
N THR A 108 -26.75 17.49 6.59
CA THR A 108 -27.96 18.01 7.21
C THR A 108 -28.46 17.09 8.30
N GLY A 109 -28.91 17.67 9.40
CA GLY A 109 -29.61 16.97 10.45
C GLY A 109 -30.89 16.29 9.96
N PRO A 110 -31.46 15.40 10.77
CA PRO A 110 -32.73 14.76 10.47
C PRO A 110 -33.90 15.75 10.61
N GLU A 111 -35.06 15.31 10.15
CA GLU A 111 -36.34 15.98 10.39
C GLU A 111 -36.76 15.90 11.87
N GLU A 112 -37.76 16.68 12.26
CA GLU A 112 -38.33 16.65 13.61
C GLU A 112 -38.75 15.22 14.02
N GLY A 113 -38.39 14.83 15.24
CA GLY A 113 -38.67 13.48 15.77
C GLY A 113 -37.43 12.58 15.94
N PHE A 114 -36.27 13.05 15.48
CA PHE A 114 -34.94 12.47 15.75
C PHE A 114 -34.03 13.52 16.38
N SER A 115 -32.99 13.08 17.10
CA SER A 115 -32.04 13.99 17.75
C SER A 115 -30.88 14.38 16.83
N TYR A 116 -30.36 13.44 16.07
CA TYR A 116 -29.20 13.66 15.18
C TYR A 116 -29.14 12.62 14.05
N ARG A 117 -28.44 12.98 12.97
CA ARG A 117 -28.10 12.11 11.84
C ARG A 117 -26.62 11.83 11.88
N LYS A 118 -26.24 10.56 12.06
CA LYS A 118 -24.86 10.11 11.93
C LYS A 118 -24.55 9.75 10.49
N TYR A 119 -23.38 10.15 10.04
CA TYR A 119 -22.84 9.87 8.73
C TYR A 119 -21.65 8.94 8.89
N TYR A 120 -21.56 7.93 8.03
CA TYR A 120 -20.54 6.90 8.07
C TYR A 120 -19.89 6.72 6.71
N LEU A 121 -18.60 6.39 6.73
CA LEU A 121 -17.84 5.96 5.58
C LEU A 121 -17.34 4.53 5.81
N THR A 122 -17.75 3.61 4.95
CA THR A 122 -17.30 2.21 4.98
C THR A 122 -16.24 1.99 3.92
N LYS A 123 -15.07 1.51 4.33
CA LYS A 123 -14.00 1.09 3.42
C LYS A 123 -14.12 -0.41 3.18
N ASN A 124 -14.30 -0.81 1.93
CA ASN A 124 -14.38 -2.23 1.58
C ASN A 124 -13.01 -2.74 1.15
N TYR A 125 -12.64 -3.90 1.66
CA TYR A 125 -11.41 -4.58 1.33
C TYR A 125 -11.69 -5.98 0.83
N ASP A 126 -11.02 -6.37 -0.25
CA ASP A 126 -10.96 -7.75 -0.70
C ASP A 126 -9.82 -8.42 0.06
N LYS A 127 -10.16 -9.41 0.88
CA LYS A 127 -9.22 -10.20 1.67
C LYS A 127 -8.97 -11.53 1.00
N GLY A 128 -7.72 -11.96 1.04
CA GLY A 128 -7.33 -13.23 0.46
C GLY A 128 -5.96 -13.69 0.88
N ARG A 129 -5.52 -14.76 0.24
CA ARG A 129 -4.17 -15.32 0.41
C ARG A 129 -3.31 -15.04 -0.81
N TYR A 130 -2.04 -14.78 -0.59
CA TYR A 130 -1.05 -14.74 -1.66
C TYR A 130 -0.02 -15.86 -1.48
N THR A 131 0.53 -16.30 -2.60
CA THR A 131 1.75 -17.14 -2.66
C THR A 131 2.76 -16.45 -3.57
N ILE A 132 3.99 -16.34 -3.11
CA ILE A 132 5.13 -15.87 -3.91
C ILE A 132 6.15 -16.99 -4.04
N ILE A 133 6.51 -17.30 -5.28
CA ILE A 133 7.67 -18.12 -5.60
C ILE A 133 8.79 -17.18 -6.02
N ARG A 134 9.83 -17.09 -5.19
CA ARG A 134 11.05 -16.35 -5.50
C ARG A 134 12.10 -17.30 -6.02
N THR A 135 12.53 -17.12 -7.26
CA THR A 135 13.54 -17.96 -7.91
C THR A 135 14.84 -17.17 -8.06
N ASN A 136 15.96 -17.73 -7.58
CA ASN A 136 17.28 -17.15 -7.82
C ASN A 136 17.67 -17.40 -9.28
N LYS A 137 17.88 -16.33 -10.05
CA LYS A 137 18.15 -16.42 -11.50
C LYS A 137 19.47 -17.11 -11.85
N ILE A 138 20.42 -17.17 -10.91
CA ILE A 138 21.75 -17.79 -11.12
C ILE A 138 21.72 -19.26 -10.74
N THR A 139 21.12 -19.60 -9.59
CA THR A 139 21.18 -20.96 -9.03
C THR A 139 19.92 -21.78 -9.29
N GLY A 140 18.85 -21.17 -9.79
CA GLY A 140 17.54 -21.80 -9.96
C GLY A 140 16.82 -22.13 -8.65
N LYS A 141 17.43 -21.88 -7.48
CA LYS A 141 16.81 -22.20 -6.19
C LYS A 141 15.58 -21.35 -5.92
N GLU A 142 14.53 -22.01 -5.47
CA GLU A 142 13.26 -21.36 -5.14
C GLU A 142 13.06 -21.20 -3.64
N LYS A 143 12.35 -20.15 -3.26
CA LYS A 143 11.81 -19.96 -1.93
C LYS A 143 10.36 -19.51 -2.03
N VAL A 144 9.49 -20.23 -1.33
CA VAL A 144 8.06 -19.96 -1.29
C VAL A 144 7.73 -19.09 -0.08
N TYR A 145 6.89 -18.09 -0.30
CA TYR A 145 6.30 -17.27 0.74
C TYR A 145 4.78 -17.33 0.62
N VAL A 146 4.10 -17.44 1.74
CA VAL A 146 2.63 -17.38 1.80
C VAL A 146 2.22 -16.35 2.83
N GLY A 147 1.09 -15.70 2.62
CA GLY A 147 0.54 -14.76 3.60
C GLY A 147 -0.86 -14.32 3.23
N THR A 148 -1.35 -13.38 4.03
CA THR A 148 -2.69 -12.78 3.87
C THR A 148 -2.54 -11.35 3.39
N TYR A 149 -3.41 -10.97 2.45
CA TYR A 149 -3.53 -9.59 2.00
C TYR A 149 -4.94 -9.06 2.26
N HIS A 150 -5.01 -7.74 2.37
CA HIS A 150 -6.23 -6.96 2.28
C HIS A 150 -5.95 -5.84 1.30
N GLU A 151 -6.64 -5.84 0.16
CA GLU A 151 -6.52 -4.80 -0.86
C GLU A 151 -7.84 -4.02 -0.95
N PRO A 152 -7.83 -2.72 -1.26
CA PRO A 152 -9.06 -1.99 -1.50
C PRO A 152 -9.90 -2.69 -2.56
N SER A 153 -11.20 -2.82 -2.32
CA SER A 153 -12.08 -3.49 -3.27
C SER A 153 -12.10 -2.75 -4.61
N ALA A 154 -12.04 -3.49 -5.71
CA ALA A 154 -11.96 -2.90 -7.05
C ALA A 154 -13.29 -2.30 -7.54
N GLN A 155 -14.41 -2.79 -7.02
CA GLN A 155 -15.75 -2.35 -7.43
C GLN A 155 -16.21 -1.15 -6.60
N ASP A 156 -16.27 -1.30 -5.28
CA ASP A 156 -16.78 -0.28 -4.37
C ASP A 156 -15.82 -0.07 -3.19
N PRO A 157 -14.68 0.61 -3.37
CA PRO A 157 -13.67 0.77 -2.32
C PRO A 157 -14.18 1.57 -1.11
N PHE A 158 -15.18 2.44 -1.33
CA PHE A 158 -15.81 3.28 -0.32
C PHE A 158 -17.33 3.30 -0.52
N VAL A 159 -18.08 3.22 0.59
CA VAL A 159 -19.54 3.38 0.60
C VAL A 159 -19.91 4.35 1.72
N GLU A 160 -20.66 5.38 1.35
CA GLU A 160 -21.22 6.34 2.29
C GLU A 160 -22.65 5.98 2.65
N TRP A 161 -23.00 6.19 3.90
CA TRP A 161 -24.37 6.03 4.36
C TRP A 161 -24.61 6.86 5.62
N SER A 162 -25.87 7.09 5.94
CA SER A 162 -26.28 7.82 7.14
C SER A 162 -27.42 7.13 7.86
N ARG A 163 -27.59 7.46 9.13
CA ARG A 163 -28.66 6.93 9.98
C ARG A 163 -29.14 7.99 10.94
N ASP A 164 -30.46 8.10 11.03
CA ASP A 164 -31.13 8.96 12.00
C ASP A 164 -31.28 8.22 13.33
N GLU A 165 -30.94 8.91 14.43
CA GLU A 165 -30.99 8.39 15.80
C GLU A 165 -31.89 9.28 16.67
N LYS A 166 -32.62 8.62 17.58
CA LYS A 166 -33.56 9.29 18.50
C LYS A 166 -32.84 9.82 19.72
#